data_AF-A0A9D6TCM4-F1
#
_entry.id   AF-A0A9D6TCM4-F1
#
_cell.length_a   1.000
_cell.length_b   1.000
_cell.length_c   1.000
_cell.angle_alpha   90.00
_cell.angle_beta   90.00
_cell.angle_gamma   90.00
#
_symmetry.space_group_name_H-M   'P 1'
#
loop_
_entity.id
_entity.type
_entity.pdbx_description
1 polymer ?
#
loop_
_entity_poly.entity_id
_entity_poly.type
_entity_poly.pdbx_seq_one_letter_code
_entity_poly.pdbx_strand_id
1 'polypeptide(L)'
;MLRRFRWLLMAIGLLALGSGGASIFSRPAHEVLYSPRPPLRTCLSSGCLAIYIIEVGNTGSEGQEDVRIRLRADVVRAALLPVTVRNFGKVDRPVTVSEAGGVRTFAFGRVKPGDRVELSFTLRHGERFQAPGWEQILVAVEAAQGPAQPGDPAAVALGRMLYAVFGQGWW
;
A
#
# COMPACT_ATOMS: atom_id res chain seq x y z
N MET A 1 4.97 -26.07 -27.28
CA MET A 1 5.35 -24.84 -26.55
C MET A 1 4.25 -24.31 -25.63
N LEU A 2 2.98 -24.22 -26.08
CA LEU A 2 1.86 -23.71 -25.26
C LEU A 2 1.71 -24.36 -23.87
N ARG A 3 1.89 -25.69 -23.76
CA ARG A 3 1.73 -26.41 -22.50
C ARG A 3 2.72 -25.96 -21.41
N ARG A 4 3.98 -25.67 -21.76
CA ARG A 4 5.00 -25.19 -20.80
C ARG A 4 4.74 -23.75 -20.37
N PHE A 5 4.30 -22.90 -21.31
CA PHE A 5 3.91 -21.53 -21.03
C PHE A 5 2.70 -21.44 -20.08
N ARG A 6 1.73 -22.35 -20.27
CA ARG A 6 0.54 -22.47 -19.42
C ARG A 6 0.89 -22.84 -17.97
N TRP A 7 1.80 -23.80 -17.76
CA TRP A 7 2.28 -24.14 -16.42
C TRP A 7 3.09 -23.02 -15.76
N LEU A 8 3.89 -22.29 -16.54
CA LEU A 8 4.63 -21.13 -16.03
C LEU A 8 3.68 -20.02 -15.55
N LEU A 9 2.66 -19.69 -16.34
CA LEU A 9 1.64 -18.71 -15.94
C LEU A 9 0.84 -19.16 -14.71
N MET A 10 0.52 -20.45 -14.62
CA MET A 10 -0.18 -20.99 -13.46
C MET A 10 0.70 -20.91 -12.19
N ALA A 11 1.99 -21.22 -12.30
CA ALA A 11 2.94 -21.11 -11.20
C ALA A 11 3.14 -19.65 -10.75
N ILE A 12 3.24 -18.71 -11.70
CA ILE A 12 3.31 -17.27 -11.40
C ILE A 12 2.01 -16.79 -10.73
N GLY A 13 0.85 -17.22 -11.23
CA GLY A 13 -0.45 -16.92 -10.63
C GLY A 13 -0.58 -17.46 -9.20
N LEU A 14 -0.15 -18.71 -8.96
CA LEU A 14 -0.13 -19.32 -7.63
C LEU A 14 0.84 -18.63 -6.67
N LEU A 15 2.02 -18.22 -7.15
CA LEU A 15 2.99 -17.45 -6.36
C LEU A 15 2.45 -16.05 -6.00
N ALA A 16 1.78 -15.38 -6.93
CA ALA A 16 1.12 -14.09 -6.69
C ALA A 16 -0.06 -14.23 -5.70
N LEU A 17 -0.84 -15.32 -5.79
CA LEU A 17 -1.93 -15.62 -4.85
C LEU A 17 -1.41 -15.95 -3.44
N GLY A 18 -0.36 -16.76 -3.33
CA GLY A 18 0.20 -17.20 -2.06
C GLY A 18 0.90 -16.09 -1.26
N SER A 19 1.30 -15.00 -1.92
CA SER A 19 2.02 -13.88 -1.29
C SER A 19 1.13 -12.67 -0.98
N GLY A 20 -0.06 -12.56 -1.57
CA GLY A 20 -0.81 -11.29 -1.61
C GLY A 20 -2.11 -11.22 -0.79
N GLY A 21 -2.57 -12.30 -0.14
CA GLY A 21 -3.82 -12.33 0.65
C GLY A 21 -5.13 -12.03 -0.12
N ALA A 22 -5.03 -11.55 -1.36
CA ALA A 22 -6.11 -11.10 -2.21
C ALA A 22 -6.33 -12.05 -3.39
N SER A 23 -7.59 -12.37 -3.65
CA SER A 23 -7.96 -13.22 -4.78
C SER A 23 -7.97 -12.42 -6.10
N ILE A 24 -7.27 -12.92 -7.12
CA ILE A 24 -7.40 -12.42 -8.50
C ILE A 24 -8.68 -12.92 -9.19
N PHE A 25 -9.31 -13.96 -8.65
CA PHE A 25 -10.47 -14.63 -9.26
C PHE A 25 -11.81 -14.04 -8.82
N SER A 26 -11.84 -13.35 -7.68
CA SER A 26 -13.04 -12.75 -7.11
C SER A 26 -12.74 -11.34 -6.63
N ARG A 27 -13.66 -10.41 -6.89
CA ARG A 27 -13.61 -9.04 -6.36
C ARG A 27 -14.60 -8.94 -5.19
N PRO A 28 -14.15 -8.88 -3.93
CA PRO A 28 -15.04 -8.71 -2.78
C PRO A 28 -15.77 -7.36 -2.82
N ALA A 29 -16.89 -7.24 -2.11
CA ALA A 29 -17.58 -5.96 -1.95
C ALA A 29 -16.66 -4.89 -1.35
N HIS A 30 -16.06 -5.22 -0.19
CA HIS A 30 -15.15 -4.34 0.53
C HIS A 30 -13.78 -5.00 0.67
N GLU A 31 -12.76 -4.39 0.07
CA GLU A 31 -11.39 -4.86 0.16
C GLU A 31 -10.45 -3.66 0.03
N VAL A 32 -9.56 -3.51 1.00
CA VAL A 32 -8.46 -2.55 0.94
C VAL A 32 -7.15 -3.32 0.96
N LEU A 33 -6.30 -3.05 -0.01
CA LEU A 33 -4.93 -3.57 -0.02
C LEU A 33 -3.96 -2.45 0.27
N TYR A 34 -2.86 -2.79 0.93
CA TYR A 34 -1.77 -1.84 1.18
C TYR A 34 -0.40 -2.45 0.94
N SER A 35 0.49 -1.65 0.37
CA SER A 35 1.85 -2.05 0.01
C SER A 35 2.85 -1.07 0.61
N PRO A 36 3.42 -1.40 1.78
CA PRO A 36 4.53 -0.64 2.34
C PRO A 36 5.80 -0.96 1.55
N ARG A 37 6.30 -0.01 0.76
CA ARG A 37 7.49 -0.23 -0.07
C ARG A 37 8.76 -0.19 0.79
N PRO A 38 9.79 -0.98 0.48
CA PRO A 38 11.10 -0.83 1.12
C PRO A 38 11.57 0.63 1.06
N PRO A 39 12.12 1.18 2.15
CA PRO A 39 12.49 2.58 2.18
C PRO A 39 13.61 2.86 1.16
N LEU A 40 13.46 3.93 0.38
CA LEU A 40 14.50 4.38 -0.54
C LEU A 40 15.57 5.10 0.26
N ARG A 41 16.79 4.57 0.25
CA ARG A 41 17.91 5.09 1.05
C ARG A 41 18.91 5.80 0.14
N THR A 42 19.32 6.99 0.55
CA THR A 42 20.44 7.72 -0.07
C THR A 42 21.33 8.30 1.02
N CYS A 43 22.65 8.14 0.89
CA CYS A 43 23.61 8.63 1.87
C CYS A 43 24.51 9.68 1.23
N LEU A 44 24.62 10.82 1.90
CA LEU A 44 25.47 11.94 1.54
C LEU A 44 26.52 12.14 2.65
N SER A 45 27.53 12.97 2.39
CA SER A 45 28.55 13.33 3.40
C SER A 45 27.97 13.96 4.68
N SER A 46 26.74 14.47 4.61
CA SER A 46 26.01 15.07 5.73
C SER A 46 25.05 14.10 6.45
N GLY A 47 25.01 12.84 6.04
CA GLY A 47 24.16 11.78 6.62
C GLY A 47 23.29 11.05 5.60
N CYS A 48 22.47 10.14 6.09
CA CYS A 48 21.58 9.33 5.27
C CYS A 48 20.13 9.82 5.34
N LEU A 49 19.42 9.69 4.23
CA LEU A 49 17.99 9.94 4.10
C LEU A 49 17.28 8.62 3.77
N ALA A 50 16.10 8.44 4.35
CA ALA A 50 15.22 7.33 4.06
C ALA A 50 13.83 7.87 3.69
N ILE A 51 13.37 7.55 2.49
CA ILE A 51 12.03 7.91 2.00
C ILE A 51 11.14 6.69 2.19
N TYR A 52 10.07 6.88 2.96
CA TYR A 52 9.05 5.89 3.23
C TYR A 52 7.86 6.14 2.32
N ILE A 53 7.38 5.10 1.66
CA ILE A 53 6.21 5.14 0.78
C ILE A 53 5.32 3.94 1.11
N ILE A 54 4.06 4.21 1.42
CA ILE A 54 3.01 3.19 1.54
C ILE A 54 1.88 3.56 0.59
N GLU A 55 1.49 2.62 -0.24
CA GLU A 55 0.33 2.76 -1.13
C GLU A 55 -0.84 1.97 -0.56
N VAL A 56 -2.03 2.57 -0.57
CA VAL A 56 -3.28 1.93 -0.16
C VAL A 56 -4.27 2.05 -1.30
N GLY A 57 -4.92 0.96 -1.67
CA GLY A 57 -5.90 0.94 -2.74
C GLY A 57 -7.17 0.23 -2.34
N ASN A 58 -8.31 0.79 -2.75
CA ASN A 58 -9.59 0.09 -2.65
C ASN A 58 -9.75 -0.82 -3.86
N THR A 59 -9.50 -2.10 -3.66
CA THR A 59 -9.59 -3.13 -4.70
C THR A 59 -10.97 -3.80 -4.72
N GLY A 60 -11.82 -3.56 -3.72
CA GLY A 60 -13.20 -4.01 -3.65
C GLY A 60 -14.09 -3.40 -4.74
N SER A 61 -15.31 -3.92 -4.89
CA SER A 61 -16.30 -3.38 -5.83
C SER A 61 -17.05 -2.17 -5.29
N GLU A 62 -17.05 -1.96 -3.97
CA GLU A 62 -17.75 -0.86 -3.30
C GLU A 62 -16.80 0.19 -2.72
N GLY A 63 -17.30 1.41 -2.53
CA GLY A 63 -16.54 2.49 -1.93
C GLY A 63 -16.22 2.24 -0.45
N GLN A 64 -15.07 2.75 -0.01
CA GLN A 64 -14.74 2.86 1.40
C GLN A 64 -15.02 4.29 1.83
N GLU A 65 -15.91 4.52 2.78
CA GLU A 65 -16.23 5.89 3.25
C GLU A 65 -15.07 6.53 4.01
N ASP A 66 -14.23 5.71 4.63
CA ASP A 66 -12.98 6.14 5.26
C ASP A 66 -11.91 5.03 5.14
N VAL A 67 -10.67 5.45 4.99
CA VAL A 67 -9.49 4.59 5.03
C VAL A 67 -8.43 5.31 5.83
N ARG A 68 -7.81 4.63 6.79
CA ARG A 68 -6.85 5.24 7.72
C ARG A 68 -5.52 4.53 7.67
N ILE A 69 -4.45 5.30 7.75
CA ILE A 69 -3.12 4.78 8.07
C ILE A 69 -2.73 5.28 9.45
N ARG A 70 -2.32 4.35 10.31
CA ARG A 70 -1.87 4.62 11.67
C ARG A 70 -0.38 4.36 11.76
N LEU A 71 0.37 5.40 12.08
CA LEU A 71 1.82 5.37 12.19
C LEU A 71 2.23 5.73 13.61
N ARG A 72 3.39 5.24 14.05
CA ARG A 72 4.01 5.71 15.29
C ARG A 72 4.30 7.21 15.23
N ALA A 73 3.77 7.95 16.20
CA ALA A 73 3.84 9.40 16.22
C ALA A 73 5.28 9.90 16.42
N ASP A 74 6.08 9.23 17.24
CA ASP A 74 7.47 9.60 17.50
C ASP A 74 8.35 9.51 16.25
N VAL A 75 8.16 8.48 15.42
CA VAL A 75 8.85 8.33 14.14
C VAL A 75 8.44 9.42 13.16
N VAL A 76 7.14 9.63 12.99
CA VAL A 76 6.62 10.61 12.03
C VAL A 76 6.96 12.05 12.43
N ARG A 77 7.03 12.35 13.73
CA ARG A 77 7.43 13.67 14.24
C ARG A 77 8.89 14.00 13.92
N ALA A 78 9.74 12.99 13.72
CA ALA A 78 11.12 13.16 13.30
C ALA A 78 11.28 13.32 11.77
N ALA A 79 10.18 13.38 11.01
CA ALA A 79 10.23 13.60 9.57
C ALA A 79 10.80 14.98 9.23
N LEU A 80 11.67 15.02 8.22
CA LEU A 80 12.28 16.25 7.72
C LEU A 80 11.26 17.17 7.05
N LEU A 81 10.29 16.57 6.37
CA LEU A 81 9.23 17.25 5.64
C LEU A 81 7.88 16.78 6.18
N PRO A 82 6.83 17.61 6.08
CA PRO A 82 5.48 17.17 6.38
C PRO A 82 5.13 15.90 5.59
N VAL A 83 4.39 14.99 6.24
CA VAL A 83 3.87 13.79 5.57
C VAL A 83 2.98 14.23 4.41
N THR A 84 3.25 13.67 3.24
CA THR A 84 2.53 13.96 2.01
C THR A 84 1.57 12.81 1.71
N VAL A 85 0.34 13.14 1.32
CA VAL A 85 -0.65 12.15 0.90
C VAL A 85 -1.16 12.52 -0.50
N ARG A 86 -1.16 11.58 -1.43
CA ARG A 86 -1.49 11.81 -2.84
C ARG A 86 -2.39 10.74 -3.43
N ASN A 87 -3.38 11.15 -4.21
CA ASN A 87 -4.10 10.22 -5.09
C ASN A 87 -3.20 9.83 -6.27
N PHE A 88 -3.07 8.52 -6.50
CA PHE A 88 -2.24 7.92 -7.56
C PHE A 88 -0.79 8.44 -7.59
N GLY A 89 -0.25 8.86 -6.44
CA GLY A 89 1.09 9.45 -6.32
C GLY A 89 1.27 10.82 -7.00
N LYS A 90 0.19 11.45 -7.51
CA LYS A 90 0.28 12.64 -8.37
C LYS A 90 -0.43 13.87 -7.81
N VAL A 91 -1.62 13.69 -7.25
CA VAL A 91 -2.48 14.82 -6.83
C VAL A 91 -2.56 14.84 -5.31
N ASP A 92 -2.13 15.94 -4.69
CA ASP A 92 -2.19 16.10 -3.24
C ASP A 92 -3.63 15.89 -2.74
N ARG A 93 -3.76 15.11 -1.68
CA ARG A 93 -5.03 14.73 -1.07
C ARG A 93 -5.12 15.37 0.32
N PRO A 94 -6.18 16.15 0.61
CA PRO A 94 -6.42 16.62 1.96
C PRO A 94 -6.75 15.42 2.85
N VAL A 95 -6.18 15.40 4.05
CA VAL A 95 -6.38 14.33 5.03
C VAL A 95 -6.64 14.91 6.40
N THR A 96 -7.48 14.23 7.18
CA THR A 96 -7.66 14.59 8.59
C THR A 96 -6.59 13.89 9.40
N VAL A 97 -5.80 14.66 10.16
CA VAL A 97 -4.71 14.15 10.99
C VAL A 97 -5.11 14.24 12.45
N SER A 98 -4.98 13.14 13.17
CA SER A 98 -5.17 13.09 14.62
C SER A 98 -4.02 12.33 15.29
N GLU A 99 -3.78 12.63 16.56
CA GLU A 99 -2.74 11.96 17.35
C GLU A 99 -3.29 11.58 18.71
N ALA A 100 -3.17 10.31 19.08
CA ALA A 100 -3.61 9.80 20.37
C ALA A 100 -2.77 8.57 20.75
N GLY A 101 -2.36 8.48 22.02
CA GLY A 101 -1.64 7.31 22.54
C GLY A 101 -0.33 6.99 21.81
N GLY A 102 0.41 8.01 21.36
CA GLY A 102 1.66 7.81 20.61
C GLY A 102 1.48 7.33 19.16
N VAL A 103 0.25 7.35 18.65
CA VAL A 103 -0.09 6.98 17.27
C VAL A 103 -0.64 8.20 16.55
N ARG A 104 -0.08 8.48 15.37
CA ARG A 104 -0.56 9.50 14.44
C ARG A 104 -1.37 8.83 13.34
N THR A 105 -2.61 9.26 13.19
CA THR A 105 -3.58 8.69 12.26
C THR A 105 -3.83 9.66 11.12
N PHE A 106 -3.72 9.16 9.90
CA PHE A 106 -4.03 9.88 8.66
C PHE A 106 -5.32 9.29 8.09
N ALA A 107 -6.43 10.00 8.27
CA ALA A 107 -7.72 9.61 7.71
C ALA A 107 -7.84 10.18 6.29
N PHE A 108 -7.91 9.28 5.31
CA PHE A 108 -8.01 9.63 3.91
C PHE A 108 -9.42 10.02 3.52
N GLY A 109 -10.45 9.66 4.30
CA GLY A 109 -11.84 9.78 3.88
C GLY A 109 -12.15 8.83 2.72
N ARG A 110 -13.13 9.20 1.90
CA ARG A 110 -13.69 8.28 0.91
C ARG A 110 -12.69 7.86 -0.17
N VAL A 111 -12.50 6.55 -0.35
CA VAL A 111 -11.67 5.95 -1.42
C VAL A 111 -12.56 5.11 -2.34
N LYS A 112 -12.68 5.51 -3.61
CA LYS A 112 -13.56 4.83 -4.57
C LYS A 112 -12.95 3.50 -5.04
N PRO A 113 -13.76 2.56 -5.55
CA PRO A 113 -13.25 1.35 -6.17
C PRO A 113 -12.22 1.66 -7.27
N GLY A 114 -11.03 1.06 -7.18
CA GLY A 114 -9.92 1.28 -8.11
C GLY A 114 -9.03 2.49 -7.80
N ASP A 115 -9.43 3.36 -6.87
CA ASP A 115 -8.59 4.47 -6.43
C ASP A 115 -7.45 3.98 -5.54
N ARG A 116 -6.33 4.70 -5.63
CA ARG A 116 -5.12 4.46 -4.84
C ARG A 116 -4.63 5.75 -4.22
N VAL A 117 -4.21 5.66 -2.96
CA VAL A 117 -3.71 6.76 -2.16
C VAL A 117 -2.31 6.38 -1.67
N GLU A 118 -1.35 7.24 -1.93
CA GLU A 118 0.03 7.10 -1.49
C GLU A 118 0.28 8.03 -0.30
N LEU A 119 0.86 7.51 0.78
CA LEU A 119 1.41 8.30 1.87
C LEU A 119 2.93 8.18 1.85
N SER A 120 3.62 9.31 1.90
CA SER A 120 5.08 9.35 1.95
C SER A 120 5.62 10.37 2.95
N PHE A 121 6.79 10.06 3.49
CA PHE A 121 7.55 10.95 4.37
C PHE A 121 9.03 10.58 4.37
N THR A 122 9.87 11.54 4.75
CA THR A 122 11.33 11.40 4.70
C THR A 122 11.92 11.55 6.09
N LEU A 123 12.75 10.59 6.50
CA LEU A 123 13.54 10.67 7.73
C LEU A 123 15.00 10.97 7.41
N ARG A 124 15.67 11.73 8.29
CA ARG A 124 17.12 11.85 8.32
C ARG A 124 17.69 10.93 9.39
N HIS A 125 18.79 10.26 9.06
CA HIS A 125 19.53 9.42 9.98
C HIS A 125 21.02 9.78 9.96
N GLY A 126 21.64 9.74 11.14
CA GLY A 126 23.09 9.81 11.27
C GLY A 126 23.75 8.52 10.76
N GLU A 127 25.05 8.57 10.48
CA GLU A 127 25.82 7.47 9.85
C GLU A 127 25.73 6.12 10.59
N ARG A 128 25.37 6.10 11.87
CA ARG A 128 25.32 4.90 12.73
C ARG A 128 23.92 4.34 12.97
N PHE A 129 22.86 4.98 12.46
CA PHE A 129 21.48 4.57 12.73
C PHE A 129 20.85 3.88 11.52
N GLN A 130 20.40 2.63 11.69
CA GLN A 130 19.63 1.95 10.65
C GLN A 130 18.23 2.55 10.58
N ALA A 131 17.80 2.87 9.36
CA ALA A 131 16.45 3.37 9.11
C ALA A 131 15.43 2.28 9.55
N PRO A 132 14.43 2.61 10.40
CA PRO A 132 13.46 1.65 10.91
C PRO A 132 12.70 0.99 9.75
N GLY A 133 12.39 -0.30 9.86
CA GLY A 133 11.52 -0.95 8.90
C GLY A 133 10.06 -0.61 9.13
N TRP A 134 9.19 -0.90 8.16
CA TRP A 134 7.76 -0.61 8.28
C TRP A 134 7.09 -1.32 9.46
N GLU A 135 7.59 -2.48 9.86
CA GLU A 135 7.15 -3.22 11.06
C GLU A 135 7.35 -2.42 12.36
N GLN A 136 8.27 -1.46 12.36
CA GLN A 136 8.52 -0.58 13.49
C GLN A 136 7.74 0.74 13.40
N ILE A 137 7.14 1.06 12.25
CA ILE A 137 6.51 2.37 11.97
C ILE A 137 4.99 2.23 11.82
N LEU A 138 4.55 1.27 11.00
CA LEU A 138 3.17 1.02 10.67
C LEU A 138 2.49 0.31 11.84
N VAL A 139 1.51 0.99 12.44
CA VAL A 139 0.68 0.40 13.49
C VAL A 139 -0.47 -0.38 12.86
N ALA A 140 -1.16 0.24 11.89
CA ALA A 140 -2.26 -0.40 11.17
C ALA A 140 -2.62 0.35 9.89
N VAL A 141 -3.26 -0.36 8.96
CA VAL A 141 -4.11 0.21 7.92
C VAL A 141 -5.53 -0.24 8.23
N GLU A 142 -6.48 0.70 8.27
CA GLU A 142 -7.88 0.43 8.63
C GLU A 142 -8.79 0.81 7.47
N ALA A 143 -9.67 -0.12 7.07
CA ALA A 143 -10.76 0.14 6.16
C ALA A 143 -12.03 0.46 6.97
N ALA A 144 -12.94 1.28 6.41
CA ALA A 144 -14.25 1.47 7.00
C ALA A 144 -15.07 0.16 7.03
N GLN A 145 -14.92 -0.66 5.99
CA GLN A 145 -15.62 -1.95 5.86
C GLN A 145 -14.68 -3.03 5.30
N GLY A 146 -14.88 -4.26 5.77
CA GLY A 146 -14.07 -5.40 5.35
C GLY A 146 -12.61 -5.33 5.81
N PRO A 147 -11.77 -6.25 5.34
CA PRO A 147 -10.37 -6.32 5.74
C PRO A 147 -9.49 -5.31 4.99
N ALA A 148 -8.52 -4.75 5.69
CA ALA A 148 -7.35 -4.11 5.11
C ALA A 148 -6.16 -5.07 5.20
N GLN A 149 -5.57 -5.45 4.07
CA GLN A 149 -4.58 -6.53 4.01
C GLN A 149 -3.31 -6.10 3.26
N PRO A 150 -2.14 -6.65 3.62
CA PRO A 150 -0.93 -6.41 2.85
C PRO A 150 -1.07 -7.03 1.45
N GLY A 151 -0.75 -6.25 0.43
CA GLY A 151 -0.84 -6.64 -0.98
C GLY A 151 -0.64 -5.44 -1.89
N ASP A 152 -0.09 -5.66 -3.08
CA ASP A 152 0.09 -4.60 -4.08
C ASP A 152 -1.26 -4.31 -4.79
N PRO A 153 -1.88 -3.12 -4.55
CA PRO A 153 -3.17 -2.82 -5.15
C PRO A 153 -3.09 -2.72 -6.68
N ALA A 154 -1.95 -2.27 -7.22
CA ALA A 154 -1.73 -2.16 -8.65
C ALA A 154 -1.60 -3.53 -9.30
N ALA A 155 -0.83 -4.43 -8.68
CA ALA A 155 -0.66 -5.79 -9.17
C ALA A 155 -1.98 -6.57 -9.15
N VAL A 156 -2.78 -6.44 -8.08
CA VAL A 156 -4.09 -7.10 -7.99
C VAL A 156 -5.08 -6.53 -8.99
N ALA A 157 -5.11 -5.21 -9.18
CA ALA A 157 -5.94 -4.58 -10.21
C ALA A 157 -5.57 -5.08 -11.62
N LEU A 158 -4.28 -5.14 -11.94
CA LEU A 158 -3.80 -5.67 -13.22
C LEU A 158 -4.12 -7.16 -13.37
N GLY A 159 -3.90 -7.96 -12.33
CA GLY A 159 -4.20 -9.40 -12.34
C GLY A 159 -5.68 -9.69 -12.59
N ARG A 160 -6.58 -8.93 -11.93
CA ARG A 160 -8.04 -9.03 -12.15
C ARG A 160 -8.42 -8.59 -13.56
N MET A 161 -7.82 -7.53 -14.09
CA MET A 161 -8.04 -7.09 -15.47
C MET A 161 -7.64 -8.18 -16.47
N LEU A 162 -6.44 -8.74 -16.33
CA LEU A 162 -5.96 -9.82 -17.20
C LEU A 162 -6.85 -11.06 -17.10
N TYR A 163 -7.30 -11.43 -15.90
CA TYR A 163 -8.22 -12.54 -15.70
C TYR A 163 -9.58 -12.29 -16.36
N ALA A 164 -10.14 -11.08 -16.25
CA ALA A 164 -11.40 -10.73 -16.90
C ALA A 164 -11.30 -10.80 -18.43
N VAL A 165 -10.18 -10.36 -19.01
CA VAL A 165 -9.97 -10.35 -20.47
C VAL A 165 -9.66 -11.74 -21.02
N PHE A 166 -8.79 -12.51 -20.36
CA PHE A 166 -8.25 -13.76 -20.92
C PHE A 166 -8.79 -15.03 -20.26
N GLY A 167 -9.33 -14.92 -19.04
CA GLY A 167 -9.79 -16.07 -18.24
C GLY A 167 -11.21 -16.55 -18.54
N GLN A 168 -12.05 -15.72 -19.17
CA GLN A 168 -13.45 -16.08 -19.47
C GLN A 168 -13.62 -16.99 -20.70
N GLY A 169 -12.57 -17.22 -21.51
CA GLY A 169 -12.63 -18.02 -22.74
C GLY A 169 -12.01 -19.42 -22.64
N TRP A 170 -11.76 -19.93 -21.44
CA TRP A 170 -11.08 -21.21 -21.20
C TRP A 170 -12.01 -22.23 -20.52
N TRP A 171 -13.21 -22.41 -21.07
CA TRP A 171 -14.14 -23.50 -20.76
C TRP A 171 -14.86 -23.91 -22.03
#